data_AF-A0A0P6WBJ0-F1
#
_entry.id   AF-A0A0P6WBJ0-F1
#
_cell.length_a   1.000
_cell.length_b   1.000
_cell.length_c   1.000
_cell.angle_alpha   90.00
_cell.angle_beta   90.00
_cell.angle_gamma   90.00
#
_symmetry.space_group_name_H-M   'P 1'
#
loop_
_entity.id
_entity.type
_entity.pdbx_description
1 polymer ?
#
loop_
_entity_poly.entity_id
_entity_poly.type
_entity_poly.pdbx_seq_one_letter_code
_entity_poly.pdbx_strand_id
1 'polypeptide(L)'
;MFFKKKPQEKEADYCVAIFVDEQTEEGVYERLSDQLFYEVDNIGVISEATLSDKMIEPLQEKFPDAEIKAVSFAVLKIDRDRIQEETKIMESKYKWRKFFDAIPLTEYLKVEDEAMYDFRNTLLFTHHIEEVIEYMKGIEMTEQHDEKHNIHING
;
A
#
# COMPACT_ATOMS: atom_id res chain seq x y z
N MET A 1 -8.27 -23.44 -30.29
CA MET A 1 -6.95 -22.94 -29.85
C MET A 1 -7.13 -22.29 -28.50
N PHE A 2 -6.65 -22.93 -27.44
CA PHE A 2 -6.73 -22.42 -26.08
C PHE A 2 -5.54 -21.50 -25.84
N PHE A 3 -5.79 -20.19 -25.81
CA PHE A 3 -4.81 -19.22 -25.32
C PHE A 3 -4.61 -19.51 -23.83
N LYS A 4 -3.47 -20.12 -23.49
CA LYS A 4 -3.02 -20.17 -22.10
C LYS A 4 -2.85 -18.72 -21.65
N LYS A 5 -3.71 -18.27 -20.74
CA LYS A 5 -3.50 -17.01 -20.01
C LYS A 5 -2.08 -17.09 -19.43
N LYS A 6 -1.28 -16.06 -19.68
CA LYS A 6 -0.02 -15.88 -18.95
C LYS A 6 -0.35 -15.93 -17.45
N PRO A 7 0.48 -16.55 -16.61
CA PRO A 7 0.33 -16.39 -15.17
C PRO A 7 0.33 -14.88 -14.91
N GLN A 8 -0.77 -14.37 -14.34
CA GLN A 8 -0.75 -13.03 -13.76
C GLN A 8 0.33 -13.09 -12.69
N GLU A 9 1.38 -12.28 -12.83
CA GLU A 9 2.20 -11.92 -11.68
C GLU A 9 1.20 -11.41 -10.62
N LYS A 10 1.23 -12.00 -9.42
CA LYS A 10 0.37 -11.53 -8.33
C LYS A 10 0.78 -10.10 -8.07
N GLU A 11 -0.08 -9.16 -8.42
CA GLU A 11 0.17 -7.76 -8.15
C GLU A 11 0.15 -7.58 -6.63
N ALA A 12 1.19 -6.97 -6.06
CA ALA A 12 1.34 -6.88 -4.62
C ALA A 12 0.18 -6.13 -3.97
N ASP A 13 -0.36 -6.63 -2.87
CA ASP A 13 -1.63 -6.14 -2.31
C ASP A 13 -1.49 -5.10 -1.21
N TYR A 14 -0.27 -4.76 -0.80
CA TYR A 14 -0.03 -3.88 0.34
C TYR A 14 1.00 -2.79 0.05
N CYS A 15 0.86 -1.67 0.74
CA CYS A 15 1.88 -0.64 0.82
C CYS A 15 2.24 -0.36 2.28
N VAL A 16 3.48 0.09 2.48
CA VAL A 16 3.99 0.49 3.80
C VAL A 16 4.42 1.95 3.74
N ALA A 17 3.84 2.77 4.62
CA ALA A 17 4.32 4.12 4.88
C ALA A 17 5.27 4.09 6.09
N ILE A 18 6.49 4.61 5.92
CA ILE A 18 7.46 4.81 6.98
C ILE A 18 7.43 6.29 7.36
N PHE A 19 6.93 6.57 8.54
CA PHE A 19 6.90 7.93 9.08
C PHE A 19 8.24 8.29 9.69
N VAL A 20 8.88 9.31 9.14
CA VAL A 20 10.13 9.90 9.65
C VAL A 20 9.94 11.40 9.83
N ASP A 21 10.80 12.01 10.63
CA ASP A 21 10.81 13.44 10.88
C ASP A 21 12.22 14.05 10.71
N GLU A 22 12.32 15.37 10.87
CA GLU A 22 13.59 16.09 10.75
C GLU A 22 14.65 15.69 11.80
N GLN A 23 14.25 15.01 12.89
CA GLN A 23 15.16 14.53 13.94
C GLN A 23 15.65 13.11 13.66
N THR A 24 15.04 12.43 12.69
CA THR A 24 15.39 11.09 12.29
C THR A 24 16.78 11.11 11.64
N GLU A 25 17.66 10.20 12.08
CA GLU A 25 19.02 10.11 11.56
C GLU A 25 19.02 9.80 10.05
N GLU A 26 19.94 10.43 9.32
CA GLU A 26 20.15 10.17 7.88
C GLU A 26 20.44 8.69 7.64
N GLY A 27 19.82 8.08 6.62
CA GLY A 27 19.98 6.66 6.31
C GLY A 27 19.02 5.73 7.07
N VAL A 28 18.24 6.23 8.02
CA VAL A 28 17.26 5.40 8.76
C VAL A 28 16.16 4.90 7.83
N TYR A 29 15.63 5.76 6.97
CA TYR A 29 14.59 5.37 6.01
C TYR A 29 15.09 4.25 5.10
N GLU A 30 16.26 4.42 4.47
CA GLU A 30 16.84 3.46 3.54
C GLU A 30 17.07 2.11 4.21
N ARG A 31 17.61 2.11 5.44
CA ARG A 31 17.83 0.88 6.20
C ARG A 31 16.51 0.15 6.48
N LEU A 32 15.46 0.87 6.87
CA LEU A 32 14.16 0.29 7.19
C LEU A 32 13.45 -0.22 5.92
N SER A 33 13.50 0.55 4.83
CA SER A 33 12.91 0.14 3.55
C SER A 33 13.61 -1.08 2.98
N ASP A 34 14.95 -1.13 3.05
CA ASP A 34 15.74 -2.28 2.60
C ASP A 34 15.37 -3.52 3.42
N GLN A 35 15.29 -3.39 4.74
CA GLN A 35 14.91 -4.52 5.60
C GLN A 35 13.51 -5.06 5.24
N LEU A 36 12.52 -4.20 5.06
CA LEU A 36 11.18 -4.62 4.64
C LEU A 36 11.21 -5.31 3.27
N PHE A 37 11.95 -4.76 2.32
CA PHE A 37 12.07 -5.33 0.97
C PHE A 37 12.75 -6.70 0.96
N TYR A 38 13.73 -6.94 1.83
CA TYR A 38 14.40 -8.24 1.95
C TYR A 38 13.57 -9.30 2.68
N GLU A 39 12.69 -8.87 3.60
CA GLU A 39 11.98 -9.79 4.49
C GLU A 39 10.53 -10.10 4.08
N VAL A 40 9.94 -9.30 3.18
CA VAL A 40 8.52 -9.40 2.80
C VAL A 40 8.37 -9.35 1.28
N ASP A 41 7.65 -10.32 0.70
CA ASP A 41 7.49 -10.43 -0.75
C ASP A 41 6.24 -9.69 -1.27
N ASN A 42 5.20 -9.52 -0.45
CA ASN A 42 3.91 -8.94 -0.86
C ASN A 42 3.76 -7.42 -0.58
N ILE A 43 4.83 -6.64 -0.76
CA ILE A 43 4.79 -5.17 -0.68
C ILE A 43 4.94 -4.57 -2.08
N GLY A 44 3.95 -3.78 -2.50
CA GLY A 44 3.99 -3.08 -3.79
C GLY A 44 4.80 -1.79 -3.72
N VAL A 45 4.64 -1.04 -2.63
CA VAL A 45 5.30 0.26 -2.44
C VAL A 45 5.68 0.45 -0.98
N ILE A 46 6.91 0.92 -0.76
CA ILE A 46 7.38 1.48 0.52
C ILE A 46 7.64 2.96 0.27
N SER A 47 7.05 3.83 1.09
CA SER A 47 7.22 5.28 0.96
C SER A 47 7.62 5.93 2.25
N GLU A 48 8.49 6.93 2.14
CA GLU A 48 8.78 7.88 3.19
C GLU A 48 7.60 8.85 3.35
N ALA A 49 7.17 9.10 4.58
CA ALA A 49 6.11 10.04 4.88
C ALA A 49 6.46 10.90 6.09
N THR A 50 6.01 12.15 6.09
CA THR A 50 6.02 13.01 7.29
C THR A 50 4.61 13.07 7.85
N LEU A 51 4.47 12.86 9.16
CA LEU A 51 3.17 12.96 9.83
C LEU A 51 2.58 14.36 9.63
N SER A 52 1.34 14.39 9.15
CA SER A 52 0.54 15.60 9.02
C SER A 52 -0.82 15.41 9.68
N ASP A 53 -1.50 16.49 10.07
CA ASP A 53 -2.81 16.42 10.74
C ASP A 53 -3.82 15.55 9.97
N LYS A 54 -3.78 15.62 8.63
CA LYS A 54 -4.64 14.82 7.73
C LYS A 54 -4.42 13.31 7.83
N MET A 55 -3.24 12.88 8.27
CA MET A 55 -2.88 11.48 8.47
C MET A 55 -3.11 11.08 9.94
N ILE A 56 -2.78 11.97 10.87
CA ILE A 56 -2.89 11.74 12.31
C ILE A 56 -4.35 11.50 12.71
N GLU A 57 -5.30 12.33 12.23
CA GLU A 57 -6.71 12.20 12.60
C GLU A 57 -7.28 10.80 12.28
N PRO A 58 -7.19 10.28 11.03
CA PRO A 58 -7.60 8.91 10.72
C PRO A 58 -6.90 7.82 11.54
N LEU A 59 -5.59 7.99 11.78
CA LEU A 59 -4.80 7.00 12.53
C LEU A 59 -5.21 6.97 14.00
N GLN A 60 -5.45 8.12 14.63
CA GLN A 60 -5.94 8.22 16.01
C GLN A 60 -7.36 7.69 16.15
N GLU A 61 -8.24 7.93 15.16
CA GLU A 61 -9.59 7.37 15.18
C GLU A 61 -9.56 5.84 15.15
N LYS A 62 -8.66 5.26 14.34
CA LYS A 62 -8.55 3.81 14.16
C LYS A 62 -7.75 3.11 15.26
N PHE A 63 -6.72 3.78 15.77
CA PHE A 63 -5.80 3.29 16.80
C PHE A 63 -5.75 4.30 17.96
N PRO A 64 -6.82 4.42 18.75
CA PRO A 64 -6.95 5.48 19.78
C PRO A 64 -5.91 5.38 20.90
N ASP A 65 -5.38 4.18 21.13
CA ASP A 65 -4.36 3.92 22.16
C ASP A 65 -2.93 4.01 21.60
N ALA A 66 -2.75 4.24 20.30
CA ALA A 66 -1.44 4.31 19.67
C ALA A 66 -0.82 5.71 19.81
N GLU A 67 0.48 5.75 20.07
CA GLU A 67 1.24 6.99 20.09
C GLU A 67 1.61 7.39 18.64
N ILE A 68 0.91 8.36 18.04
CA ILE A 68 1.21 8.74 16.65
C ILE A 68 2.42 9.67 16.59
N LYS A 69 3.62 9.11 16.37
CA LYS A 69 4.89 9.84 16.23
C LYS A 69 5.86 9.16 15.26
N ALA A 70 6.89 9.88 14.82
CA ALA A 70 8.03 9.30 14.12
C ALA A 70 9.03 8.68 15.15
N VAL A 71 9.76 7.62 14.82
CA VAL A 71 9.61 6.76 13.64
C VAL A 71 8.44 5.79 13.84
N SER A 72 7.58 5.61 12.84
CA SER A 72 6.48 4.64 12.85
C SER A 72 6.17 4.09 11.47
N PHE A 73 5.35 3.06 11.43
CA PHE A 73 4.98 2.33 10.22
C PHE A 73 3.46 2.22 10.13
N ALA A 74 2.91 2.43 8.95
CA ALA A 74 1.54 2.07 8.61
C ALA A 74 1.53 1.06 7.47
N VAL A 75 0.84 -0.06 7.66
CA VAL A 75 0.54 -1.02 6.59
C VAL A 75 -0.85 -0.74 6.07
N LEU A 76 -1.01 -0.57 4.76
CA LEU A 76 -2.29 -0.38 4.12
C LEU A 76 -2.49 -1.43 3.02
N LYS A 77 -3.74 -1.86 2.83
CA LYS A 77 -4.10 -2.68 1.67
C LYS A 77 -4.40 -1.78 0.48
N ILE A 78 -3.86 -2.15 -0.68
CA ILE A 78 -4.09 -1.45 -1.94
C ILE A 78 -5.51 -1.75 -2.41
N ASP A 79 -6.36 -0.72 -2.41
CA ASP A 79 -7.71 -0.79 -2.96
C ASP A 79 -7.69 -0.48 -4.47
N ARG A 80 -7.44 -1.53 -5.26
CA ARG A 80 -7.34 -1.42 -6.73
C ARG A 80 -8.63 -0.94 -7.38
N ASP A 81 -9.78 -1.35 -6.84
CA ASP A 81 -11.08 -0.94 -7.36
C ASP A 81 -11.24 0.57 -7.19
N ARG A 82 -10.87 1.10 -6.02
CA ARG A 82 -10.86 2.53 -5.77
C ARG A 82 -9.88 3.29 -6.66
N ILE A 83 -8.65 2.81 -6.83
CA ILE A 83 -7.66 3.44 -7.73
C ILE A 83 -8.25 3.56 -9.15
N GLN A 84 -8.90 2.50 -9.65
CA GLN A 84 -9.54 2.50 -10.95
C GLN A 84 -10.73 3.47 -11.03
N GLU A 85 -11.56 3.53 -9.99
CA GLU A 85 -12.69 4.46 -9.92
C GLU A 85 -12.22 5.92 -9.92
N GLU A 86 -11.27 6.27 -9.05
CA GLU A 86 -10.74 7.63 -8.96
C GLU A 86 -10.03 8.04 -10.26
N THR A 87 -9.30 7.10 -10.89
CA THR A 87 -8.69 7.33 -12.22
C THR A 87 -9.75 7.65 -13.26
N LYS A 88 -10.84 6.87 -13.34
CA LYS A 88 -11.95 7.13 -14.27
C LYS A 88 -12.60 8.48 -13.99
N ILE A 89 -12.77 8.86 -12.72
CA ILE A 89 -13.30 10.16 -12.33
C ILE A 89 -12.38 11.28 -12.80
N MET A 90 -11.07 11.19 -12.57
CA MET A 90 -10.08 12.15 -13.04
C MET A 90 -10.11 12.30 -14.56
N GLU A 91 -10.07 11.18 -15.29
CA GLU A 91 -10.16 11.16 -16.75
C GLU A 91 -11.46 11.80 -17.26
N SER A 92 -12.57 11.59 -16.54
CA SER A 92 -13.85 12.21 -16.85
C SER A 92 -13.90 13.71 -16.55
N LYS A 93 -13.03 14.24 -15.69
CA LYS A 93 -12.86 15.69 -15.49
C LYS A 93 -12.03 16.30 -16.62
N TYR A 94 -11.08 15.53 -17.15
CA TYR A 94 -10.18 15.95 -18.22
C TYR A 94 -10.55 15.40 -19.60
N LYS A 95 -11.85 15.17 -19.90
CA LYS A 95 -12.31 14.47 -21.14
C LYS A 95 -11.64 14.97 -22.42
N TRP A 96 -11.51 16.29 -22.58
CA TRP A 96 -10.89 16.88 -23.76
C TRP A 96 -9.39 16.61 -23.83
N ARG A 97 -8.69 16.66 -22.70
CA ARG A 97 -7.26 16.29 -22.66
C ARG A 97 -7.09 14.80 -22.91
N LYS A 98 -7.95 13.95 -22.34
CA LYS A 98 -7.97 12.51 -22.63
C LYS A 98 -8.17 12.23 -24.11
N PHE A 99 -9.10 12.93 -24.77
CA PHE A 99 -9.34 12.76 -26.21
C PHE A 99 -8.11 13.05 -27.08
N PHE A 100 -7.25 13.96 -26.62
CA PHE A 100 -5.97 14.28 -27.28
C PHE A 100 -4.76 13.58 -26.65
N ASP A 101 -4.96 12.55 -25.81
CA ASP A 101 -3.91 11.84 -25.06
C ASP A 101 -2.92 12.79 -24.33
N ALA A 102 -3.46 13.90 -23.80
CA ALA A 102 -2.73 15.02 -23.23
C ALA A 102 -2.89 15.14 -21.70
N ILE A 103 -3.32 14.08 -21.02
CA ILE A 103 -3.28 14.04 -19.55
C ILE A 103 -1.85 13.68 -19.14
N PRO A 104 -1.17 14.52 -18.35
CA PRO A 104 0.17 14.21 -17.86
C PRO A 104 0.16 12.98 -16.96
N LEU A 105 1.21 12.14 -17.05
CA LEU A 105 1.40 10.99 -16.16
C LEU A 105 1.33 11.39 -14.68
N THR A 106 1.79 12.59 -14.32
CA THR A 106 1.75 13.11 -12.96
C THR A 106 0.34 13.20 -12.37
N GLU A 107 -0.70 13.40 -13.20
CA GLU A 107 -2.10 13.40 -12.72
C GLU A 107 -2.56 11.98 -12.35
N TYR A 108 -2.11 10.96 -13.09
CA TYR A 108 -2.41 9.57 -12.77
C TYR A 108 -1.70 9.13 -11.49
N LEU A 109 -0.41 9.44 -11.37
CA LEU A 109 0.38 9.13 -10.17
C LEU A 109 -0.21 9.79 -8.92
N LYS A 110 -0.64 11.06 -9.03
CA LYS A 110 -1.28 11.76 -7.91
C LYS A 110 -2.57 11.06 -7.43
N VAL A 111 -3.41 10.61 -8.37
CA VAL A 111 -4.65 9.89 -8.03
C VAL A 111 -4.34 8.53 -7.41
N GLU A 112 -3.34 7.83 -7.93
CA GLU A 112 -2.89 6.55 -7.40
C GLU A 112 -2.36 6.72 -5.97
N ASP A 113 -1.47 7.68 -5.72
CA ASP A 113 -0.95 7.99 -4.39
C ASP A 113 -2.08 8.37 -3.40
N GLU A 114 -3.01 9.24 -3.81
CA GLU A 114 -4.14 9.66 -2.96
C GLU A 114 -5.07 8.50 -2.60
N ALA A 115 -5.30 7.57 -3.53
CA ALA A 115 -6.13 6.40 -3.30
C ALA A 115 -5.41 5.31 -2.48
N MET A 116 -4.10 5.14 -2.68
CA MET A 116 -3.27 4.18 -1.96
C MET A 116 -3.04 4.58 -0.50
N TYR A 117 -2.80 5.86 -0.23
CA TYR A 117 -2.48 6.37 1.12
C TYR A 117 -3.70 6.94 1.86
N ASP A 118 -4.83 6.24 1.80
CA ASP A 118 -5.95 6.52 2.70
C ASP A 118 -5.76 5.83 4.05
N PHE A 119 -5.23 6.57 5.02
CA PHE A 119 -4.92 6.06 6.36
C PHE A 119 -6.14 5.58 7.17
N ARG A 120 -7.38 5.86 6.72
CA ARG A 120 -8.58 5.21 7.30
C ARG A 120 -8.56 3.70 7.08
N ASN A 121 -7.89 3.25 6.02
CA ASN A 121 -7.77 1.84 5.66
C ASN A 121 -6.50 1.16 6.22
N THR A 122 -5.72 1.85 7.05
CA THR A 122 -4.52 1.28 7.69
C THR A 122 -4.85 0.03 8.49
N LEU A 123 -4.19 -1.09 8.18
CA LEU A 123 -4.43 -2.37 8.83
C LEU A 123 -3.58 -2.56 10.08
N LEU A 124 -2.39 -1.98 10.08
CA LEU A 124 -1.44 -2.00 11.18
C LEU A 124 -0.79 -0.63 11.32
N PHE A 125 -0.68 -0.12 12.54
CA PHE A 125 0.17 1.02 12.89
C PHE A 125 1.06 0.66 14.07
N THR A 126 2.38 0.83 13.94
CA THR A 126 3.36 0.41 14.95
C THR A 126 4.65 1.23 14.90
N HIS A 127 5.45 1.17 15.96
CA HIS A 127 6.82 1.72 16.00
C HIS A 127 7.89 0.66 15.76
N HIS A 128 7.49 -0.60 15.60
CA HIS A 128 8.41 -1.73 15.54
C HIS A 128 8.34 -2.38 14.16
N ILE A 129 9.48 -2.38 13.45
CA ILE A 129 9.57 -3.00 12.13
C ILE A 129 9.33 -4.52 12.20
N GLU A 130 9.69 -5.15 13.32
CA GLU A 130 9.47 -6.57 13.55
C GLU A 130 7.98 -6.92 13.50
N GLU A 131 7.11 -6.07 14.07
CA GLU A 131 5.66 -6.27 14.03
C GLU A 131 5.11 -6.13 12.61
N VAL A 132 5.67 -5.24 11.79
CA VAL A 132 5.31 -5.12 10.36
C VAL A 132 5.66 -6.41 9.63
N ILE A 133 6.88 -6.91 9.81
CA ILE A 133 7.37 -8.12 9.17
C ILE A 133 6.52 -9.34 9.57
N GLU A 134 6.25 -9.50 10.86
CA GLU A 134 5.43 -10.59 11.38
C GLU A 134 4.00 -10.53 10.84
N TYR A 135 3.40 -9.34 10.83
CA TYR A 135 2.07 -9.12 10.28
C TYR A 135 1.99 -9.51 8.80
N MET A 136 2.95 -9.05 7.99
CA MET A 136 2.98 -9.33 6.56
C MET A 136 3.22 -10.81 6.26
N LYS A 137 4.15 -11.47 6.95
CA LYS A 137 4.38 -12.93 6.82
C LYS A 137 3.15 -13.73 7.27
N GLY A 138 2.42 -13.25 8.29
CA GLY A 138 1.16 -13.84 8.73
C GLY A 138 0.07 -13.83 7.65
N ILE A 139 -0.04 -12.73 6.91
CA ILE A 139 -0.95 -12.60 5.76
C ILE A 139 -0.58 -13.60 4.67
N GLU A 140 0.70 -13.65 4.27
CA GLU A 140 1.19 -14.54 3.20
C GLU A 140 0.87 -16.02 3.50
N MET A 141 1.03 -16.46 4.75
CA MET A 141 0.70 -17.83 5.17
C MET A 141 -0.80 -18.14 5.06
N THR A 142 -1.66 -17.16 5.32
CA THR A 142 -3.12 -17.31 5.27
C THR A 142 -3.59 -17.44 3.82
N GLU A 143 -3.08 -16.60 2.92
CA GLU A 143 -3.39 -16.64 1.48
C GLU A 143 -2.90 -17.93 0.82
N GLN A 144 -1.72 -18.45 1.21
CA GLN A 144 -1.25 -19.76 0.74
C GLN A 144 -2.10 -20.94 1.23
N HIS A 145 -2.70 -20.84 2.41
CA HIS A 145 -3.56 -21.89 2.97
C HIS A 145 -4.92 -21.95 2.26
N ASP A 146 -5.52 -20.80 1.97
CA ASP A 146 -6.78 -20.70 1.23
C ASP A 146 -6.65 -21.18 -0.22
N GLU A 147 -5.49 -20.94 -0.85
CA GLU A 147 -5.20 -21.49 -2.19
C GLU A 147 -5.11 -23.02 -2.20
N LYS A 148 -4.50 -23.63 -1.18
CA LYS A 148 -4.37 -25.10 -1.09
C LYS A 148 -5.71 -25.81 -0.86
N HIS A 149 -6.65 -25.18 -0.15
CA HIS A 149 -7.98 -25.74 0.08
C HIS A 149 -8.91 -25.64 -1.13
N ASN A 150 -8.68 -24.69 -2.06
CA ASN A 150 -9.48 -24.56 -3.27
C ASN A 150 -9.09 -25.52 -4.41
N ILE A 151 -8.02 -26.33 -4.27
CA ILE A 151 -7.57 -27.26 -5.32
C ILE A 151 -8.24 -28.66 -5.24
N HIS A 152 -9.21 -28.88 -4.33
CA HIS A 152 -9.81 -30.22 -4.11
C HIS A 152 -11.33 -30.32 -4.33
N ILE A 153 -11.91 -29.48 -5.20
CA ILE A 153 -13.30 -29.66 -5.64
C ILE A 153 -13.37 -29.65 -7.17
N ASN A 154 -12.82 -30.70 -7.79
CA ASN A 154 -13.23 -31.19 -9.12
C ASN A 154 -12.74 -32.65 -9.23
N GLY A 155 -13.44 -33.53 -8.52
CA GLY A 155 -13.42 -34.98 -8.73
C GLY A 155 -14.66 -35.40 -9.51
#